data_AF-A0A523GUE4-F1
#
_entry.id   AF-A0A523GUE4-F1
#
_cell.length_a   1.000
_cell.length_b   1.000
_cell.length_c   1.000
_cell.angle_alpha   90.00
_cell.angle_beta   90.00
_cell.angle_gamma   90.00
#
_symmetry.space_group_name_H-M   'P 1'
#
loop_
_entity.id
_entity.type
_entity.pdbx_description
1 polymer ?
#
loop_
_entity_poly.entity_id
_entity_poly.type
_entity_poly.pdbx_seq_one_letter_code
_entity_poly.pdbx_strand_id
1 'polypeptide(L)'
;MGSRLIRICVLCLVGCVYAFSAPSSAQAQDVERTLESENPSEVRGAPEEQVVAADTFSVKLATIVLQMDQTAEKILEARDRIGRVDGIELISGLLAEHANEVDSLFQTYSNLPAFDLSVRDLNNIERVWSRLYLQGVKWDKMLVDRLEQLEEVEVWLDDERSAWRRIAEEASELDYSLFATRVSRLFSQMDDIDALVKSRLTVIVGLSDILDNQLLLAEQIGEGLALRLNRAQSRLFERDSPWIFSALFGEGSYDLSSDLLRATDRDSQAMRAYFLTYPDRFVKYGISLLLLLIVGFLIQRRSYRWDPDHPALHGLIHVVKRPISVSVLLSVILASLLFQNAPLVMTDIVQVVALIPLIRILPEMMPKSSRRPFYVFMGLLLLHFTSDFFRVGSPVERMVVLTSTTGAALMIGYFLYGRDSLVRTEMNNWWRIVTALLHIGLIALIVSIVANLVGYSSLSKMLSENILTSVYSGFGVFAAVQILEGSWSLLLSSIFARKLHSVRLHNAVFYRRGVFLIRLFLILWWFDRLLNRFGVSYVLTDWIAFVNSTEFDFGALTIDLGNIVTFFVTMWIAVLISRMVRFFLQNDVYPRLSLGRGMSSAMSTLTNYSILAVGFLTAFSAAAWTLRILLF
;
A
#
# COMPACT_ATOMS: atom_id res chain seq x y z
N MET A 1 -2.91 14.82 27.36
CA MET A 1 -3.46 14.05 26.22
C MET A 1 -2.38 13.55 25.24
N GLY A 2 -1.27 14.29 25.02
CA GLY A 2 -0.21 13.93 24.05
C GLY A 2 0.62 12.67 24.37
N SER A 3 0.93 12.37 25.64
CA SER A 3 1.78 11.20 25.99
C SER A 3 1.11 9.84 25.74
N ARG A 4 -0.21 9.74 25.95
CA ARG A 4 -1.01 8.55 25.61
C ARG A 4 -1.15 8.39 24.10
N LEU A 5 -1.33 9.50 23.38
CA LEU A 5 -1.40 9.53 21.91
C LEU A 5 -0.10 9.02 21.29
N ILE A 6 1.07 9.42 21.80
CA ILE A 6 2.37 8.96 21.28
C ILE A 6 2.57 7.46 21.53
N ARG A 7 2.27 6.94 22.72
CA ARG A 7 2.37 5.49 22.99
C ARG A 7 1.45 4.68 22.07
N ILE A 8 0.25 5.19 21.81
CA ILE A 8 -0.69 4.55 20.89
C ILE A 8 -0.22 4.69 19.43
N CYS A 9 0.28 5.86 19.02
CA CYS A 9 0.86 6.03 17.68
C CYS A 9 2.03 5.09 17.45
N VAL A 10 2.95 4.95 18.40
CA VAL A 10 4.10 4.04 18.30
C VAL A 10 3.63 2.59 18.21
N LEU A 11 2.67 2.16 19.04
CA LEU A 11 2.09 0.81 18.97
C LEU A 11 1.33 0.56 17.66
N CYS A 12 0.59 1.55 17.16
CA CYS A 12 -0.11 1.50 15.87
C CYS A 12 0.87 1.45 14.70
N LEU A 13 1.99 2.18 14.77
CA LEU A 13 3.00 2.24 13.71
C LEU A 13 3.71 0.89 13.61
N VAL A 14 4.09 0.30 14.75
CA VAL A 14 4.63 -1.07 14.79
C VAL A 14 3.59 -2.06 14.23
N GLY A 15 2.33 -1.99 14.65
CA GLY A 15 1.28 -2.89 14.14
C GLY A 15 0.99 -2.74 12.63
N CYS A 16 0.97 -1.52 12.09
CA CYS A 16 0.71 -1.27 10.66
C CYS A 16 1.88 -1.70 9.78
N VAL A 17 3.13 -1.51 10.24
CA VAL A 17 4.32 -1.93 9.49
C VAL A 17 4.41 -3.46 9.42
N TYR A 18 4.09 -4.16 10.51
CA TYR A 18 4.04 -5.63 10.53
C TYR A 18 2.87 -6.22 9.73
N ALA A 19 1.70 -5.56 9.71
CA ALA A 19 0.54 -6.04 8.96
C ALA A 19 0.70 -5.93 7.44
N PHE A 20 1.55 -5.02 6.95
CA PHE A 20 1.83 -4.85 5.52
C PHE A 20 2.87 -5.82 4.97
N SER A 21 3.66 -6.48 5.84
CA SER A 21 4.72 -7.42 5.47
C SER A 21 4.31 -8.89 5.54
N ALA A 22 3.10 -9.22 6.01
CA ALA A 22 2.66 -10.61 6.17
C ALA A 22 2.13 -11.21 4.85
N PRO A 23 2.67 -12.34 4.36
CA PRO A 23 2.10 -13.07 3.23
C PRO A 23 0.79 -13.76 3.65
N SER A 24 -0.29 -13.55 2.90
CA SER A 24 -1.58 -14.21 3.12
C SER A 24 -1.62 -15.56 2.41
N SER A 25 -1.39 -16.65 3.15
CA SER A 25 -1.67 -18.01 2.68
C SER A 25 -2.75 -18.63 3.56
N ALA A 26 -3.95 -18.82 3.01
CA ALA A 26 -5.00 -19.61 3.63
C ALA A 26 -5.62 -20.52 2.56
N GLN A 27 -5.15 -21.76 2.50
CA GLN A 27 -5.79 -22.87 1.78
C GLN A 27 -6.57 -23.73 2.76
N ALA A 28 -7.72 -24.20 2.29
CA ALA A 28 -8.68 -25.05 2.97
C ALA A 28 -8.19 -26.50 3.08
N GLN A 29 -8.51 -27.17 4.20
CA GLN A 29 -8.37 -28.62 4.35
C GLN A 29 -9.76 -29.26 4.41
N ASP A 30 -10.02 -30.15 3.45
CA ASP A 30 -11.14 -31.10 3.45
C ASP A 30 -10.88 -32.26 4.42
N VAL A 31 -11.95 -32.74 5.04
CA VAL A 31 -11.96 -33.82 6.04
C VAL A 31 -12.41 -35.11 5.37
N GLU A 32 -11.49 -36.05 5.23
CA GLU A 32 -11.74 -37.43 4.84
C GLU A 32 -12.11 -38.25 6.09
N ARG A 33 -13.26 -38.95 6.06
CA ARG A 33 -13.70 -39.86 7.14
C ARG A 33 -13.58 -41.31 6.67
N THR A 34 -12.60 -42.00 7.24
CA THR A 34 -12.44 -43.45 7.27
C THR A 34 -13.61 -44.12 8.00
N LEU A 35 -14.21 -45.16 7.40
CA LEU A 35 -15.08 -46.11 8.08
C LEU A 35 -14.31 -47.37 8.44
N GLU A 36 -14.49 -47.75 9.69
CA GLU A 36 -13.83 -48.82 10.45
C GLU A 36 -14.31 -50.21 10.04
N SER A 37 -13.36 -51.15 10.06
CA SER A 37 -13.54 -52.58 9.90
C SER A 37 -14.02 -53.25 11.19
N GLU A 38 -15.02 -54.11 11.12
CA GLU A 38 -15.24 -55.20 12.09
C GLU A 38 -15.77 -56.46 11.38
N ASN A 39 -15.25 -57.62 11.79
CA ASN A 39 -15.53 -59.00 11.39
C ASN A 39 -15.53 -59.85 12.70
N PRO A 40 -15.94 -61.13 12.82
CA PRO A 40 -16.63 -62.08 11.91
C PRO A 40 -17.78 -62.93 12.57
N SER A 41 -18.47 -63.78 11.78
CA SER A 41 -18.66 -65.26 12.01
C SER A 41 -20.07 -65.85 11.76
N GLU A 42 -20.09 -66.91 10.91
CA GLU A 42 -20.97 -68.11 10.79
C GLU A 42 -22.51 -67.97 10.59
N VAL A 43 -23.21 -68.72 9.71
CA VAL A 43 -23.47 -70.19 9.73
C VAL A 43 -24.16 -70.68 8.41
N ARG A 44 -23.65 -71.80 7.85
CA ARG A 44 -24.22 -72.95 7.07
C ARG A 44 -24.99 -72.82 5.73
N GLY A 45 -24.57 -73.68 4.77
CA GLY A 45 -25.46 -74.57 3.97
C GLY A 45 -25.30 -74.52 2.43
N ALA A 46 -24.69 -75.55 1.83
CA ALA A 46 -24.51 -75.77 0.37
C ALA A 46 -25.79 -76.37 -0.32
N PRO A 47 -25.81 -76.72 -1.63
CA PRO A 47 -24.95 -76.41 -2.80
C PRO A 47 -25.77 -75.68 -3.91
N GLU A 48 -25.30 -75.22 -5.07
CA GLU A 48 -24.78 -75.99 -6.20
C GLU A 48 -24.42 -75.04 -7.36
N GLU A 49 -23.36 -75.40 -8.10
CA GLU A 49 -22.73 -74.67 -9.20
C GLU A 49 -23.65 -74.51 -10.41
N GLN A 50 -23.83 -73.27 -10.90
CA GLN A 50 -23.91 -72.90 -12.34
C GLN A 50 -24.19 -71.41 -12.60
N VAL A 51 -24.40 -70.57 -11.57
CA VAL A 51 -24.73 -69.13 -11.73
C VAL A 51 -23.50 -68.19 -11.64
N VAL A 52 -22.34 -68.70 -11.21
CA VAL A 52 -21.23 -67.86 -10.73
C VAL A 52 -20.50 -67.06 -11.84
N ALA A 53 -20.52 -67.50 -13.10
CA ALA A 53 -19.82 -66.79 -14.18
C ALA A 53 -20.59 -65.54 -14.69
N ALA A 54 -21.92 -65.56 -14.63
CA ALA A 54 -22.75 -64.41 -15.03
C ALA A 54 -22.80 -63.33 -13.94
N ASP A 55 -22.79 -63.74 -12.65
CA ASP A 55 -22.81 -62.83 -11.50
C ASP A 55 -21.47 -62.12 -11.26
N THR A 56 -20.33 -62.79 -11.50
CA THR A 56 -19.03 -62.10 -11.42
C THR A 56 -18.82 -61.08 -12.54
N PHE A 57 -19.39 -61.32 -13.72
CA PHE A 57 -19.32 -60.41 -14.86
C PHE A 57 -20.25 -59.20 -14.72
N SER A 58 -21.47 -59.39 -14.21
CA SER A 58 -22.40 -58.29 -13.93
C SER A 58 -21.89 -57.37 -12.82
N VAL A 59 -21.23 -57.93 -11.79
CA VAL A 59 -20.55 -57.17 -10.73
C VAL A 59 -19.34 -56.41 -11.29
N LYS A 60 -18.50 -57.02 -12.15
CA LYS A 60 -17.42 -56.31 -12.84
C LYS A 60 -17.96 -55.15 -13.70
N LEU A 61 -19.02 -55.36 -14.45
CA LEU A 61 -19.63 -54.32 -15.30
C LEU A 61 -20.22 -53.16 -14.46
N ALA A 62 -20.89 -53.47 -13.34
CA ALA A 62 -21.40 -52.46 -12.42
C ALA A 62 -20.27 -51.63 -11.79
N THR A 63 -19.14 -52.27 -11.45
CA THR A 63 -17.96 -51.61 -10.91
C THR A 63 -17.32 -50.68 -11.96
N ILE A 64 -17.23 -51.12 -13.22
CA ILE A 64 -16.71 -50.30 -14.32
C ILE A 64 -17.62 -49.10 -14.59
N VAL A 65 -18.95 -49.27 -14.58
CA VAL A 65 -19.89 -48.15 -14.76
C VAL A 65 -19.77 -47.13 -13.62
N LEU A 66 -19.60 -47.57 -12.37
CA LEU A 66 -19.37 -46.69 -11.23
C LEU A 66 -18.06 -45.90 -11.38
N GLN A 67 -16.97 -46.56 -11.77
CA GLN A 67 -15.69 -45.88 -12.06
C GLN A 67 -15.84 -44.86 -13.19
N MET A 68 -16.67 -45.15 -14.20
CA MET A 68 -16.93 -44.24 -15.31
C MET A 68 -17.66 -42.98 -14.86
N ASP A 69 -18.67 -43.10 -13.99
CA ASP A 69 -19.39 -41.96 -13.42
C ASP A 69 -18.48 -41.11 -12.51
N GLN A 70 -17.65 -41.75 -11.68
CA GLN A 70 -16.64 -41.04 -10.87
C GLN A 70 -15.62 -40.28 -11.72
N THR A 71 -15.19 -40.87 -12.83
CA THR A 71 -14.26 -40.22 -13.77
C THR A 71 -14.93 -39.04 -14.45
N ALA A 72 -16.18 -39.18 -14.88
CA ALA A 72 -16.96 -38.10 -15.46
C ALA A 72 -17.17 -36.92 -14.49
N GLU A 73 -17.37 -37.21 -13.20
CA GLU A 73 -17.46 -36.19 -12.15
C GLU A 73 -16.13 -35.46 -11.95
N LYS A 74 -15.01 -36.18 -11.86
CA LYS A 74 -13.67 -35.57 -11.80
C LYS A 74 -13.33 -34.72 -13.03
N ILE A 75 -13.75 -35.15 -14.22
CA ILE A 75 -13.65 -34.38 -15.47
C ILE A 75 -14.43 -33.06 -15.35
N LEU A 76 -15.64 -33.08 -14.78
CA LEU A 76 -16.42 -31.85 -14.56
C LEU A 76 -15.76 -30.92 -13.53
N GLU A 77 -15.21 -31.47 -12.45
CA GLU A 77 -14.47 -30.69 -11.45
C GLU A 77 -13.19 -30.07 -12.02
N ALA A 78 -12.41 -30.84 -12.80
CA ALA A 78 -11.24 -30.35 -13.51
C ALA A 78 -11.62 -29.24 -14.49
N ARG A 79 -12.72 -29.43 -15.23
CA ARG A 79 -13.26 -28.40 -16.12
C ARG A 79 -13.67 -27.12 -15.38
N ASP A 80 -14.29 -27.21 -14.20
CA ASP A 80 -14.62 -26.02 -13.39
C ASP A 80 -13.36 -25.34 -12.83
N ARG A 81 -12.38 -26.12 -12.35
CA ARG A 81 -11.08 -25.61 -11.88
C ARG A 81 -10.29 -24.88 -12.98
N ILE A 82 -10.26 -25.42 -14.19
CA ILE A 82 -9.62 -24.81 -15.37
C ILE A 82 -10.46 -23.64 -15.89
N GLY A 83 -11.78 -23.80 -15.88
CA GLY A 83 -12.80 -22.91 -16.45
C GLY A 83 -13.18 -21.71 -15.59
N ARG A 84 -12.69 -21.56 -14.35
CA ARG A 84 -12.71 -20.29 -13.62
C ARG A 84 -11.80 -19.28 -14.35
N VAL A 85 -12.37 -18.67 -15.38
CA VAL A 85 -11.79 -17.81 -16.42
C VAL A 85 -11.44 -16.40 -15.90
N ASP A 86 -11.97 -15.99 -14.75
CA ASP A 86 -11.91 -14.57 -14.35
C ASP A 86 -10.51 -14.05 -14.00
N GLY A 87 -9.53 -14.94 -13.81
CA GLY A 87 -8.15 -14.56 -13.49
C GLY A 87 -7.27 -14.25 -14.70
N ILE A 88 -7.23 -15.13 -15.71
CA ILE A 88 -6.16 -15.10 -16.74
C ILE A 88 -6.36 -13.95 -17.74
N GLU A 89 -7.58 -13.69 -18.19
CA GLU A 89 -7.84 -12.55 -19.08
C GLU A 89 -7.62 -11.21 -18.35
N LEU A 90 -8.05 -11.12 -17.09
CA LEU A 90 -7.79 -9.95 -16.24
C LEU A 90 -6.28 -9.74 -16.03
N ILE A 91 -5.54 -10.81 -15.73
CA ILE A 91 -4.08 -10.79 -15.57
C ILE A 91 -3.41 -10.37 -16.89
N SER A 92 -3.86 -10.87 -18.05
CA SER A 92 -3.25 -10.49 -19.33
C SER A 92 -3.35 -8.99 -19.62
N GLY A 93 -4.50 -8.37 -19.33
CA GLY A 93 -4.69 -6.92 -19.48
C GLY A 93 -3.86 -6.11 -18.48
N LEU A 94 -3.83 -6.55 -17.21
CA LEU A 94 -3.03 -5.91 -16.17
C LEU A 94 -1.52 -6.05 -16.41
N LEU A 95 -1.08 -7.20 -16.93
CA LEU A 95 0.32 -7.48 -17.27
C LEU A 95 0.77 -6.59 -18.43
N ALA A 96 -0.08 -6.39 -19.44
CA ALA A 96 0.23 -5.48 -20.54
C ALA A 96 0.36 -4.02 -20.07
N GLU A 97 -0.52 -3.55 -19.17
CA GLU A 97 -0.38 -2.21 -18.57
C GLU A 97 0.91 -2.09 -17.76
N HIS A 98 1.24 -3.13 -16.99
CA HIS A 98 2.46 -3.17 -16.18
C HIS A 98 3.74 -3.23 -17.01
N ALA A 99 3.78 -4.05 -18.06
CA ALA A 99 4.92 -4.15 -18.97
C ALA A 99 5.20 -2.80 -19.64
N ASN A 100 4.14 -2.09 -20.08
CA ASN A 100 4.26 -0.73 -20.60
C ASN A 100 4.80 0.25 -19.53
N GLU A 101 4.37 0.11 -18.26
CA GLU A 101 4.89 0.90 -17.15
C GLU A 101 6.39 0.67 -16.93
N VAL A 102 6.83 -0.59 -16.88
CA VAL A 102 8.23 -0.96 -16.70
C VAL A 102 9.09 -0.48 -17.87
N ASP A 103 8.67 -0.71 -19.12
CA ASP A 103 9.39 -0.26 -20.31
C ASP A 103 9.52 1.27 -20.35
N SER A 104 8.46 2.00 -19.98
CA SER A 104 8.50 3.47 -19.93
C SER A 104 9.50 4.00 -18.89
N LEU A 105 9.58 3.34 -17.74
CA LEU A 105 10.55 3.66 -16.70
C LEU A 105 11.96 3.28 -17.11
N PHE A 106 12.15 2.15 -17.79
CA PHE A 106 13.44 1.75 -18.33
C PHE A 106 13.96 2.75 -19.35
N GLN A 107 13.12 3.19 -20.30
CA GLN A 107 13.52 4.21 -21.26
C GLN A 107 13.84 5.55 -20.58
N THR A 108 13.01 5.94 -19.61
CA THR A 108 13.27 7.14 -18.82
C THR A 108 14.62 7.03 -18.11
N TYR A 109 14.87 5.92 -17.39
CA TYR A 109 16.09 5.65 -16.64
C TYR A 109 17.34 5.58 -17.52
N SER A 110 17.26 4.88 -18.65
CA SER A 110 18.38 4.71 -19.59
C SER A 110 18.84 6.04 -20.19
N ASN A 111 17.91 6.98 -20.36
CA ASN A 111 18.19 8.32 -20.85
C ASN A 111 18.63 9.30 -19.75
N LEU A 112 18.68 8.89 -18.48
CA LEU A 112 19.11 9.76 -17.39
C LEU A 112 20.64 9.94 -17.40
N PRO A 113 21.15 11.19 -17.47
CA PRO A 113 22.57 11.45 -17.37
C PRO A 113 23.14 10.92 -16.05
N ALA A 114 24.32 10.29 -16.11
CA ALA A 114 24.93 9.57 -14.99
C ALA A 114 25.26 10.43 -13.75
N PHE A 115 25.24 11.77 -13.86
CA PHE A 115 25.84 12.66 -12.86
C PHE A 115 24.97 13.84 -12.39
N ASP A 116 23.71 13.97 -12.81
CA ASP A 116 22.91 15.19 -12.53
C ASP A 116 21.74 15.00 -11.55
N LEU A 117 21.50 13.78 -11.03
CA LEU A 117 20.34 13.49 -10.17
C LEU A 117 20.71 13.58 -8.69
N SER A 118 19.82 14.20 -7.91
CA SER A 118 19.97 14.25 -6.46
C SER A 118 19.63 12.90 -5.83
N VAL A 119 20.09 12.66 -4.59
CA VAL A 119 19.72 11.47 -3.79
C VAL A 119 18.20 11.34 -3.65
N ARG A 120 17.48 12.47 -3.57
CA ARG A 120 16.01 12.53 -3.53
C ARG A 120 15.39 11.93 -4.79
N ASP A 121 15.96 12.24 -5.95
CA ASP A 121 15.45 11.79 -7.24
C ASP A 121 15.67 10.29 -7.42
N LEU A 122 16.88 9.81 -7.06
CA LEU A 122 17.22 8.39 -7.09
C LEU A 122 16.33 7.56 -6.15
N ASN A 123 16.10 8.01 -4.91
CA ASN A 123 15.18 7.35 -3.96
C ASN A 123 13.73 7.35 -4.46
N ASN A 124 13.30 8.40 -5.17
CA ASN A 124 11.95 8.45 -5.72
C ASN A 124 11.77 7.44 -6.87
N ILE A 125 12.77 7.29 -7.74
CA ILE A 125 12.78 6.30 -8.82
C ILE A 125 12.84 4.89 -8.22
N GLU A 126 13.77 4.64 -7.30
CA GLU A 126 13.94 3.36 -6.61
C GLU A 126 12.64 2.91 -5.92
N ARG A 127 11.90 3.81 -5.26
CA ARG A 127 10.60 3.45 -4.67
C ARG A 127 9.54 3.03 -5.69
N VAL A 128 9.44 3.75 -6.80
CA VAL A 128 8.48 3.41 -7.88
C VAL A 128 8.86 2.05 -8.47
N TRP A 129 10.16 1.89 -8.70
CA TRP A 129 10.79 0.71 -9.23
C TRP A 129 10.54 -0.54 -8.36
N SER A 130 10.87 -0.46 -7.07
CA SER A 130 10.68 -1.53 -6.09
C SER A 130 9.21 -1.97 -5.99
N ARG A 131 8.25 -1.06 -6.13
CA ARG A 131 6.82 -1.41 -6.16
C ARG A 131 6.45 -2.26 -7.37
N LEU A 132 6.94 -1.86 -8.55
CA LEU A 132 6.66 -2.59 -9.79
C LEU A 132 7.31 -3.97 -9.77
N TYR A 133 8.57 -4.05 -9.35
CA TYR A 133 9.26 -5.33 -9.18
C TYR A 133 8.49 -6.28 -8.23
N LEU A 134 8.09 -5.80 -7.04
CA LEU A 134 7.31 -6.61 -6.10
C LEU A 134 5.94 -7.04 -6.63
N GLN A 135 5.34 -6.24 -7.53
CA GLN A 135 4.11 -6.62 -8.20
C GLN A 135 4.35 -7.69 -9.26
N GLY A 136 5.43 -7.57 -10.05
CA GLY A 136 5.87 -8.58 -10.99
C GLY A 136 6.13 -9.93 -10.32
N VAL A 137 6.90 -9.94 -9.22
CA VAL A 137 7.19 -11.17 -8.44
C VAL A 137 5.91 -11.85 -7.91
N LYS A 138 4.89 -11.06 -7.53
CA LYS A 138 3.60 -11.63 -7.10
C LYS A 138 2.87 -12.31 -8.25
N TRP A 139 2.89 -11.72 -9.43
CA TRP A 139 2.26 -12.32 -10.61
C TRP A 139 3.04 -13.52 -11.12
N ASP A 140 4.36 -13.51 -11.02
CA ASP A 140 5.21 -14.65 -11.36
C ASP A 140 4.84 -15.86 -10.53
N LYS A 141 4.78 -15.67 -9.20
CA LYS A 141 4.29 -16.71 -8.29
C LYS A 141 2.88 -17.21 -8.65
N MET A 142 1.95 -16.30 -8.98
CA MET A 142 0.59 -16.69 -9.39
C MET A 142 0.57 -17.50 -10.69
N LEU A 143 1.45 -17.18 -11.65
CA LEU A 143 1.56 -17.90 -12.93
C LEU A 143 2.22 -19.27 -12.72
N VAL A 144 3.28 -19.36 -11.92
CA VAL A 144 3.93 -20.63 -11.55
C VAL A 144 2.94 -21.57 -10.84
N ASP A 145 2.23 -21.08 -9.81
CA ASP A 145 1.21 -21.85 -9.10
C ASP A 145 0.11 -22.36 -10.05
N ARG A 146 -0.20 -21.61 -11.11
CA ARG A 146 -1.21 -21.98 -12.10
C ARG A 146 -0.69 -22.94 -13.16
N LEU A 147 0.59 -22.83 -13.52
CA LEU A 147 1.28 -23.76 -14.41
C LEU A 147 1.31 -25.15 -13.77
N GLU A 148 1.74 -25.23 -12.51
CA GLU A 148 1.79 -26.48 -11.73
C GLU A 148 0.41 -27.16 -11.64
N GLN A 149 -0.66 -26.38 -11.39
CA GLN A 149 -2.03 -26.89 -11.38
C GLN A 149 -2.48 -27.47 -12.73
N LEU A 150 -2.02 -26.91 -13.85
CA LEU A 150 -2.39 -27.39 -15.18
C LEU A 150 -1.57 -28.62 -15.58
N GLU A 151 -0.29 -28.66 -15.23
CA GLU A 151 0.57 -29.83 -15.41
C GLU A 151 0.05 -31.03 -14.59
N GLU A 152 -0.41 -30.82 -13.36
CA GLU A 152 -1.04 -31.86 -12.54
C GLU A 152 -2.29 -32.46 -13.23
N VAL A 153 -3.12 -31.61 -13.85
CA VAL A 153 -4.30 -32.07 -14.59
C VAL A 153 -3.93 -32.79 -15.89
N GLU A 154 -2.89 -32.34 -16.59
CA GLU A 154 -2.38 -33.01 -17.79
C GLU A 154 -1.87 -34.42 -17.47
N VAL A 155 -1.07 -34.57 -16.42
CA VAL A 155 -0.56 -35.86 -15.94
C VAL A 155 -1.73 -36.78 -15.54
N TRP A 156 -2.69 -36.27 -14.77
CA TRP A 156 -3.87 -37.03 -14.37
C TRP A 156 -4.70 -37.49 -15.58
N LEU A 157 -4.91 -36.63 -16.59
CA LEU A 157 -5.63 -37.00 -17.81
C LEU A 157 -4.94 -38.11 -18.59
N ASP A 158 -3.61 -38.10 -18.68
CA ASP A 158 -2.85 -39.12 -19.39
C ASP A 158 -2.91 -40.48 -18.67
N ASP A 159 -2.79 -40.48 -17.34
CA ASP A 159 -2.93 -41.67 -16.50
C ASP A 159 -4.32 -42.30 -16.64
N GLU A 160 -5.37 -41.47 -16.55
CA GLU A 160 -6.77 -41.89 -16.64
C GLU A 160 -7.08 -42.40 -18.06
N ARG A 161 -6.60 -41.72 -19.11
CA ARG A 161 -6.74 -42.17 -20.51
C ARG A 161 -6.07 -43.53 -20.71
N SER A 162 -4.89 -43.73 -20.14
CA SER A 162 -4.15 -45.01 -20.18
C SER A 162 -4.91 -46.14 -19.50
N ALA A 163 -5.52 -45.87 -18.35
CA ALA A 163 -6.34 -46.82 -17.60
C ALA A 163 -7.59 -47.23 -18.40
N TRP A 164 -8.34 -46.27 -18.93
CA TRP A 164 -9.54 -46.53 -19.71
C TRP A 164 -9.25 -47.22 -21.04
N ARG A 165 -8.08 -47.01 -21.66
CA ARG A 165 -7.67 -47.72 -22.87
C ARG A 165 -7.52 -49.22 -22.61
N ARG A 166 -6.88 -49.60 -21.49
CA ARG A 166 -6.75 -51.00 -21.07
C ARG A 166 -8.12 -51.64 -20.81
N ILE A 167 -9.00 -50.93 -20.11
CA ILE A 167 -10.36 -51.40 -19.80
C ILE A 167 -11.19 -51.57 -21.09
N ALA A 168 -11.04 -50.66 -22.05
CA ALA A 168 -11.73 -50.72 -23.34
C ALA A 168 -11.27 -51.89 -24.21
N GLU A 169 -9.96 -52.19 -24.22
CA GLU A 169 -9.40 -53.35 -24.93
C GLU A 169 -9.93 -54.67 -24.35
N GLU A 170 -9.91 -54.84 -23.02
CA GLU A 170 -10.45 -56.03 -22.34
C GLU A 170 -11.97 -56.20 -22.59
N ALA A 171 -12.71 -55.09 -22.64
CA ALA A 171 -14.15 -55.11 -22.89
C ALA A 171 -14.52 -55.33 -24.38
N SER A 172 -13.61 -55.04 -25.32
CA SER A 172 -13.85 -55.22 -26.76
C SER A 172 -13.95 -56.68 -27.17
N GLU A 173 -13.37 -57.59 -26.39
CA GLU A 173 -13.50 -59.05 -26.58
C GLU A 173 -14.92 -59.57 -26.28
N LEU A 174 -15.78 -58.75 -25.67
CA LEU A 174 -17.10 -59.15 -25.14
C LEU A 174 -18.30 -58.57 -25.92
N ASP A 175 -18.06 -57.85 -27.02
CA ASP A 175 -19.06 -57.40 -28.02
C ASP A 175 -20.23 -56.53 -27.50
N TYR A 176 -19.98 -55.61 -26.56
CA TYR A 176 -20.98 -54.70 -25.99
C TYR A 176 -20.99 -53.30 -26.64
N SER A 177 -21.94 -53.05 -27.54
CA SER A 177 -22.08 -51.77 -28.28
C SER A 177 -22.42 -50.54 -27.42
N LEU A 178 -23.21 -50.71 -26.36
CA LEU A 178 -23.60 -49.63 -25.44
C LEU A 178 -22.45 -49.15 -24.55
N PHE A 179 -21.55 -50.06 -24.17
CA PHE A 179 -20.32 -49.77 -23.43
C PHE A 179 -19.34 -48.98 -24.31
N ALA A 180 -19.12 -49.43 -25.55
CA ALA A 180 -18.26 -48.75 -26.51
C ALA A 180 -18.69 -47.29 -26.76
N THR A 181 -20.00 -47.03 -26.86
CA THR A 181 -20.53 -45.67 -27.04
C THR A 181 -20.22 -44.76 -25.84
N ARG A 182 -20.38 -45.27 -24.62
CA ARG A 182 -20.13 -44.54 -23.37
C ARG A 182 -18.64 -44.22 -23.18
N VAL A 183 -17.77 -45.20 -23.42
CA VAL A 183 -16.31 -45.02 -23.39
C VAL A 183 -15.87 -44.00 -24.44
N SER A 184 -16.44 -44.01 -25.66
CA SER A 184 -16.11 -42.99 -26.66
C SER A 184 -16.48 -41.57 -26.23
N ARG A 185 -17.59 -41.41 -25.49
CA ARG A 185 -17.99 -40.11 -24.94
C ARG A 185 -17.03 -39.65 -23.85
N LEU A 186 -16.57 -40.56 -23.00
CA LEU A 186 -15.57 -40.27 -21.98
C LEU A 186 -14.26 -39.79 -22.62
N PHE A 187 -13.76 -40.50 -23.64
CA PHE A 187 -12.57 -40.05 -24.39
C PHE A 187 -12.77 -38.68 -25.04
N SER A 188 -13.95 -38.42 -25.65
CA SER A 188 -14.26 -37.10 -26.20
C SER A 188 -14.26 -36.00 -25.13
N GLN A 189 -14.74 -36.27 -23.92
CA GLN A 189 -14.71 -35.30 -22.81
C GLN A 189 -13.27 -35.06 -22.33
N MET A 190 -12.44 -36.11 -22.27
CA MET A 190 -11.01 -35.98 -21.96
C MET A 190 -10.26 -35.18 -23.03
N ASP A 191 -10.57 -35.39 -24.32
CA ASP A 191 -10.00 -34.63 -25.44
C ASP A 191 -10.35 -33.14 -25.36
N ASP A 192 -11.60 -32.81 -24.99
CA ASP A 192 -12.04 -31.43 -24.80
C ASP A 192 -11.27 -30.73 -23.65
N ILE A 193 -11.02 -31.45 -22.54
CA ILE A 193 -10.22 -30.90 -21.43
C ILE A 193 -8.76 -30.80 -21.80
N ASP A 194 -8.17 -31.81 -22.44
CA ASP A 194 -6.77 -31.78 -22.92
C ASP A 194 -6.53 -30.58 -23.86
N ALA A 195 -7.44 -30.35 -24.80
CA ALA A 195 -7.40 -29.17 -25.67
C ALA A 195 -7.50 -27.85 -24.87
N LEU A 196 -8.33 -27.80 -23.84
CA LEU A 196 -8.46 -26.65 -22.96
C LEU A 196 -7.18 -26.41 -22.13
N VAL A 197 -6.61 -27.46 -21.54
CA VAL A 197 -5.35 -27.42 -20.77
C VAL A 197 -4.22 -26.90 -21.65
N LYS A 198 -4.01 -27.50 -22.83
CA LYS A 198 -2.97 -27.06 -23.80
C LYS A 198 -3.13 -25.62 -24.24
N SER A 199 -4.36 -25.19 -24.50
CA SER A 199 -4.67 -23.78 -24.81
C SER A 199 -4.27 -22.84 -23.65
N ARG A 200 -4.59 -23.22 -22.41
CA ARG A 200 -4.24 -22.41 -21.22
C ARG A 200 -2.75 -22.42 -20.90
N LEU A 201 -2.07 -23.57 -21.02
CA LEU A 201 -0.62 -23.68 -20.87
C LEU A 201 0.08 -22.73 -21.86
N THR A 202 -0.34 -22.72 -23.13
CA THR A 202 0.23 -21.83 -24.15
C THR A 202 0.11 -20.35 -23.74
N VAL A 203 -1.05 -19.95 -23.20
CA VAL A 203 -1.26 -18.57 -22.72
C VAL A 203 -0.39 -18.27 -21.50
N ILE A 204 -0.35 -19.15 -20.50
CA ILE A 204 0.42 -18.92 -19.27
C ILE A 204 1.92 -18.89 -19.54
N VAL A 205 2.43 -19.78 -20.39
CA VAL A 205 3.84 -19.78 -20.81
C VAL A 205 4.18 -18.48 -21.53
N GLY A 206 3.31 -18.00 -22.43
CA GLY A 206 3.50 -16.71 -23.10
C GLY A 206 3.50 -15.52 -22.13
N LEU A 207 2.63 -15.54 -21.11
CA LEU A 207 2.62 -14.51 -20.05
C LEU A 207 3.86 -14.59 -19.16
N SER A 208 4.34 -15.81 -18.87
CA SER A 208 5.54 -16.04 -18.06
C SER A 208 6.78 -15.53 -18.78
N ASP A 209 6.94 -15.79 -20.08
CA ASP A 209 8.05 -15.26 -20.88
C ASP A 209 8.07 -13.73 -20.92
N ILE A 210 6.91 -13.08 -21.05
CA ILE A 210 6.81 -11.62 -20.96
C ILE A 210 7.26 -11.15 -19.57
N LEU A 211 6.77 -11.79 -18.51
CA LEU A 211 7.05 -11.39 -17.14
C LEU A 211 8.50 -11.64 -16.74
N ASP A 212 9.11 -12.74 -17.17
CA ASP A 212 10.52 -13.07 -16.94
C ASP A 212 11.44 -12.04 -17.58
N ASN A 213 11.16 -11.65 -18.82
CA ASN A 213 11.91 -10.58 -19.50
C ASN A 213 11.78 -9.25 -18.74
N GLN A 214 10.58 -8.94 -18.24
CA GLN A 214 10.32 -7.74 -17.45
C GLN A 214 11.04 -7.80 -16.09
N LEU A 215 11.04 -8.95 -15.40
CA LEU A 215 11.74 -9.18 -14.14
C LEU A 215 13.26 -9.11 -14.29
N LEU A 216 13.80 -9.59 -15.41
CA LEU A 216 15.22 -9.49 -15.73
C LEU A 216 15.66 -8.04 -15.99
N LEU A 217 14.94 -7.32 -16.87
CA LEU A 217 15.16 -5.88 -17.05
C LEU A 217 15.04 -5.15 -15.72
N ALA A 218 14.10 -5.62 -14.91
CA ALA A 218 13.81 -5.04 -13.64
C ALA A 218 14.94 -5.14 -12.62
N GLU A 219 15.53 -6.32 -12.52
CA GLU A 219 16.68 -6.58 -11.66
C GLU A 219 17.89 -5.73 -12.09
N GLN A 220 18.16 -5.66 -13.40
CA GLN A 220 19.26 -4.84 -13.95
C GLN A 220 19.12 -3.35 -13.60
N ILE A 221 17.90 -2.80 -13.67
CA ILE A 221 17.62 -1.42 -13.28
C ILE A 221 17.82 -1.24 -11.78
N GLY A 222 17.33 -2.19 -10.97
CA GLY A 222 17.46 -2.18 -9.51
C GLY A 222 18.93 -2.11 -9.07
N GLU A 223 19.77 -2.97 -9.62
CA GLU A 223 21.22 -2.96 -9.37
C GLU A 223 21.87 -1.64 -9.80
N GLY A 224 21.52 -1.15 -10.99
CA GLY A 224 22.01 0.13 -11.49
C GLY A 224 21.63 1.32 -10.60
N LEU A 225 20.39 1.34 -10.11
CA LEU A 225 19.90 2.35 -9.17
C LEU A 225 20.63 2.27 -7.83
N ALA A 226 20.82 1.08 -7.28
CA ALA A 226 21.54 0.87 -6.03
C ALA A 226 23.00 1.39 -6.13
N LEU A 227 23.68 1.09 -7.23
CA LEU A 227 25.04 1.58 -7.50
C LEU A 227 25.07 3.11 -7.61
N ARG A 228 24.14 3.72 -8.34
CA ARG A 228 24.05 5.19 -8.47
C ARG A 228 23.71 5.85 -7.14
N LEU A 229 22.83 5.26 -6.34
CA LEU A 229 22.45 5.77 -5.03
C LEU A 229 23.64 5.75 -4.07
N ASN A 230 24.39 4.64 -4.02
CA ASN A 230 25.59 4.53 -3.19
C ASN A 230 26.67 5.55 -3.62
N ARG A 231 26.88 5.72 -4.93
CA ARG A 231 27.77 6.79 -5.45
C ARG A 231 27.30 8.19 -5.10
N ALA A 232 25.99 8.46 -5.17
CA ALA A 232 25.44 9.75 -4.80
C ALA A 232 25.57 10.03 -3.30
N GLN A 233 25.39 9.01 -2.45
CA GLN A 233 25.55 9.12 -0.99
C GLN A 233 27.01 9.32 -0.58
N SER A 234 27.95 8.58 -1.17
CA SER A 234 29.40 8.76 -0.91
C SER A 234 29.87 10.16 -1.32
N ARG A 235 29.39 10.68 -2.45
CA ARG A 235 29.66 12.05 -2.90
C ARG A 235 29.17 13.15 -1.95
N LEU A 236 28.20 12.89 -1.07
CA LEU A 236 27.79 13.88 -0.06
C LEU A 236 28.94 14.30 0.86
N PHE A 237 29.90 13.39 1.08
CA PHE A 237 31.07 13.63 1.93
C PHE A 237 32.32 14.00 1.14
N GLU A 238 32.20 14.12 -0.18
CA GLU A 238 33.25 14.62 -1.06
C GLU A 238 32.99 16.08 -1.42
N ARG A 239 34.07 16.84 -1.58
CA ARG A 239 33.95 18.23 -2.02
C ARG A 239 33.60 18.25 -3.51
N ASP A 240 32.34 18.51 -3.83
CA ASP A 240 31.77 18.48 -5.18
C ASP A 240 31.81 19.83 -5.90
N SER A 241 32.12 20.92 -5.18
CA SER A 241 32.19 22.26 -5.75
C SER A 241 33.35 23.09 -5.18
N PRO A 242 33.87 24.07 -5.95
CA PRO A 242 34.84 25.00 -5.42
C PRO A 242 34.20 25.89 -4.34
N TRP A 243 35.02 26.63 -3.59
CA TRP A 243 34.49 27.58 -2.61
C TRP A 243 33.56 28.58 -3.33
N ILE A 244 32.38 28.81 -2.78
CA ILE A 244 31.33 29.69 -3.30
C ILE A 244 31.82 31.06 -3.82
N PHE A 245 32.80 31.71 -3.16
CA PHE A 245 33.31 33.00 -3.62
C PHE A 245 34.18 32.87 -4.87
N SER A 246 34.93 31.77 -5.01
CA SER A 246 35.68 31.53 -6.26
C SER A 246 34.76 31.30 -7.46
N ALA A 247 33.54 30.82 -7.24
CA ALA A 247 32.52 30.66 -8.28
C ALA A 247 31.79 31.98 -8.63
N LEU A 248 31.69 32.93 -7.69
CA LEU A 248 31.10 34.25 -7.89
C LEU A 248 32.06 35.25 -8.57
N PHE A 249 33.35 35.11 -8.30
CA PHE A 249 34.40 36.03 -8.78
C PHE A 249 35.29 35.43 -9.87
N GLY A 250 35.02 34.21 -10.32
CA GLY A 250 35.75 33.58 -11.42
C GLY A 250 35.27 34.07 -12.79
N GLU A 251 36.18 34.15 -13.77
CA GLU A 251 35.90 34.55 -15.16
C GLU A 251 35.11 33.51 -15.98
N GLY A 252 34.38 32.60 -15.32
CA GLY A 252 33.55 31.60 -16.00
C GLY A 252 32.27 32.22 -16.54
N SER A 253 32.07 32.21 -17.86
CA SER A 253 30.78 32.50 -18.47
C SER A 253 29.82 31.34 -18.18
N TYR A 254 29.10 31.41 -17.06
CA TYR A 254 28.02 30.47 -16.76
C TYR A 254 26.82 30.80 -17.65
N ASP A 255 26.58 29.99 -18.68
CA ASP A 255 25.43 30.16 -19.56
C ASP A 255 24.14 29.64 -18.90
N LEU A 256 23.61 30.48 -18.02
CA LEU A 256 22.33 30.28 -17.32
C LEU A 256 21.17 29.96 -18.27
N SER A 257 21.21 30.52 -19.49
CA SER A 257 20.14 30.32 -20.47
C SER A 257 20.15 28.89 -21.02
N SER A 258 21.32 28.35 -21.34
CA SER A 258 21.45 26.99 -21.84
C SER A 258 21.08 25.92 -20.80
N ASP A 259 21.42 26.15 -19.53
CA ASP A 259 21.11 25.22 -18.44
C ASP A 259 19.60 25.23 -18.12
N LEU A 260 18.96 26.40 -18.09
CA LEU A 260 17.51 26.51 -17.92
C LEU A 260 16.76 25.89 -19.11
N LEU A 261 17.23 26.09 -20.34
CA LEU A 261 16.62 25.49 -21.53
C LEU A 261 16.71 23.97 -21.50
N ARG A 262 17.86 23.40 -21.14
CA ARG A 262 18.04 21.94 -21.02
C ARG A 262 17.19 21.34 -19.90
N ALA A 263 17.13 22.00 -18.73
CA ALA A 263 16.28 21.55 -17.64
C ALA A 263 14.80 21.59 -18.05
N THR A 264 14.36 22.69 -18.65
CA THR A 264 12.98 22.86 -19.12
C THR A 264 12.62 21.86 -20.21
N ASP A 265 13.52 21.61 -21.18
CA ASP A 265 13.28 20.64 -22.25
C ASP A 265 13.12 19.23 -21.69
N ARG A 266 14.05 18.77 -20.84
CA ARG A 266 13.98 17.48 -20.14
C ARG A 266 12.67 17.32 -19.37
N ASP A 267 12.33 18.34 -18.58
CA ASP A 267 11.17 18.33 -17.69
C ASP A 267 9.85 18.36 -18.50
N SER A 268 9.83 19.09 -19.62
CA SER A 268 8.69 19.15 -20.53
C SER A 268 8.47 17.84 -21.29
N GLN A 269 9.54 17.17 -21.70
CA GLN A 269 9.47 15.87 -22.36
C GLN A 269 8.94 14.80 -21.41
N ALA A 270 9.42 14.77 -20.16
CA ALA A 270 8.92 13.86 -19.13
C ALA A 270 7.43 14.10 -18.83
N MET A 271 7.01 15.37 -18.73
CA MET A 271 5.61 15.71 -18.48
C MET A 271 4.70 15.36 -19.66
N ARG A 272 5.17 15.61 -20.90
CA ARG A 272 4.44 15.28 -22.12
C ARG A 272 4.31 13.77 -22.30
N ALA A 273 5.38 13.01 -22.08
CA ALA A 273 5.36 11.56 -22.12
C ALA A 273 4.32 11.01 -21.14
N TYR A 274 4.37 11.43 -19.87
CA TYR A 274 3.42 10.99 -18.87
C TYR A 274 1.96 11.35 -19.19
N PHE A 275 1.71 12.55 -19.73
CA PHE A 275 0.36 12.96 -20.14
C PHE A 275 -0.19 12.11 -21.29
N LEU A 276 0.65 11.79 -22.28
CA LEU A 276 0.26 10.95 -23.41
C LEU A 276 0.02 9.49 -23.01
N THR A 277 0.79 8.99 -22.03
CA THR A 277 0.61 7.63 -21.50
C THR A 277 -0.64 7.50 -20.63
N TYR A 278 -0.97 8.51 -19.81
CA TYR A 278 -2.06 8.43 -18.83
C TYR A 278 -3.08 9.59 -18.89
N PRO A 279 -3.74 9.83 -20.03
CA PRO A 279 -4.68 10.95 -20.16
C PRO A 279 -5.91 10.80 -19.24
N ASP A 280 -6.32 9.56 -18.96
CA ASP A 280 -7.46 9.25 -18.10
C ASP A 280 -7.27 9.74 -16.65
N ARG A 281 -6.04 9.65 -16.12
CA ARG A 281 -5.69 10.12 -14.76
C ARG A 281 -5.91 11.63 -14.62
N PHE A 282 -5.57 12.41 -15.65
CA PHE A 282 -5.81 13.86 -15.68
C PHE A 282 -7.30 14.21 -15.74
N VAL A 283 -8.08 13.47 -16.53
CA VAL A 283 -9.54 13.67 -16.60
C VAL A 283 -10.19 13.36 -15.24
N LYS A 284 -9.85 12.22 -14.62
CA LYS A 284 -10.32 11.85 -13.27
C LYS A 284 -9.97 12.92 -12.25
N TYR A 285 -8.74 13.44 -12.30
CA TYR A 285 -8.29 14.55 -11.45
C TYR A 285 -9.12 15.82 -11.68
N GLY A 286 -9.33 16.24 -12.93
CA GLY A 286 -10.14 17.42 -13.26
C GLY A 286 -11.58 17.32 -12.77
N ILE A 287 -12.23 16.16 -12.97
CA ILE A 287 -13.59 15.89 -12.48
C ILE A 287 -13.63 15.95 -10.96
N SER A 288 -12.65 15.33 -10.28
CA SER A 288 -12.60 15.31 -8.82
C SER A 288 -12.39 16.71 -8.21
N LEU A 289 -11.53 17.55 -8.80
CA LEU A 289 -11.32 18.93 -8.40
C LEU A 289 -12.61 19.76 -8.59
N LEU A 290 -13.28 19.59 -9.72
CA LEU A 290 -14.55 20.25 -10.00
C LEU A 290 -15.63 19.84 -9.00
N LEU A 291 -15.74 18.56 -8.67
CA LEU A 291 -16.64 18.05 -7.64
C LEU A 291 -16.32 18.65 -6.26
N LEU A 292 -15.05 18.69 -5.87
CA LEU A 292 -14.59 19.29 -4.61
C LEU A 292 -14.92 20.79 -4.55
N LEU A 293 -14.81 21.51 -5.66
CA LEU A 293 -15.18 22.92 -5.75
C LEU A 293 -16.70 23.09 -5.59
N ILE A 294 -17.51 22.32 -6.32
CA ILE A 294 -18.97 22.35 -6.21
C ILE A 294 -19.39 22.09 -4.77
N VAL A 295 -18.89 21.01 -4.14
CA VAL A 295 -19.19 20.68 -2.75
C VAL A 295 -18.76 21.79 -1.81
N GLY A 296 -17.55 22.35 -1.99
CA GLY A 296 -17.05 23.47 -1.20
C GLY A 296 -17.95 24.71 -1.27
N PHE A 297 -18.38 25.10 -2.47
CA PHE A 297 -19.29 26.22 -2.67
C PHE A 297 -20.71 25.95 -2.14
N LEU A 298 -21.23 24.74 -2.27
CA LEU A 298 -22.51 24.36 -1.68
C LEU A 298 -22.49 24.44 -0.15
N ILE A 299 -21.40 23.98 0.47
CA ILE A 299 -21.17 24.09 1.91
C ILE A 299 -21.09 25.56 2.34
N GLN A 300 -20.32 26.38 1.61
CA GLN A 300 -20.23 27.83 1.88
C GLN A 300 -21.59 28.52 1.76
N ARG A 301 -22.38 28.20 0.74
CA ARG A 301 -23.72 28.78 0.59
C ARG A 301 -24.65 28.38 1.75
N ARG A 302 -24.51 27.15 2.25
CA ARG A 302 -25.31 26.65 3.37
C ARG A 302 -24.84 27.20 4.71
N SER A 303 -23.56 27.56 4.85
CA SER A 303 -22.99 28.06 6.10
C SER A 303 -23.48 29.44 6.51
N TYR A 304 -23.98 30.25 5.56
CA TYR A 304 -24.66 31.51 5.89
C TYR A 304 -25.90 31.34 6.76
N ARG A 305 -26.45 30.11 6.86
CA ARG A 305 -27.61 29.78 7.68
C ARG A 305 -27.22 29.10 9.01
N TRP A 306 -25.94 28.96 9.30
CA TRP A 306 -25.48 28.34 10.53
C TRP A 306 -25.33 29.37 11.65
N ASP A 307 -25.65 28.96 12.86
CA ASP A 307 -25.46 29.76 14.06
C ASP A 307 -23.95 29.89 14.38
N PRO A 308 -23.37 31.11 14.34
CA PRO A 308 -21.94 31.33 14.56
C PRO A 308 -21.44 30.85 15.93
N ASP A 309 -22.32 30.81 16.94
CA ASP A 309 -21.95 30.53 18.34
C ASP A 309 -21.94 29.03 18.67
N HIS A 310 -22.24 28.15 17.71
CA HIS A 310 -22.25 26.71 17.96
C HIS A 310 -20.80 26.17 18.14
N PRO A 311 -20.46 25.56 19.29
CA PRO A 311 -19.07 25.20 19.64
C PRO A 311 -18.41 24.20 18.68
N ALA A 312 -19.19 23.36 17.99
CA ALA A 312 -18.71 22.46 16.94
C ALA A 312 -18.28 23.15 15.62
N LEU A 313 -18.59 24.44 15.44
CA LEU A 313 -18.33 25.20 14.22
C LEU A 313 -17.11 26.13 14.31
N HIS A 314 -16.52 26.35 15.49
CA HIS A 314 -15.39 27.28 15.67
C HIS A 314 -14.16 26.98 14.80
N GLY A 315 -13.84 25.69 14.56
CA GLY A 315 -12.78 25.28 13.63
C GLY A 315 -13.19 25.35 12.15
N LEU A 316 -14.48 25.18 11.88
CA LEU A 316 -15.08 25.08 10.55
C LEU A 316 -15.26 26.43 9.86
N ILE A 317 -15.56 27.48 10.61
CA ILE A 317 -15.88 28.81 10.06
C ILE A 317 -14.73 29.34 9.18
N HIS A 318 -13.48 29.09 9.57
CA HIS A 318 -12.29 29.54 8.81
C HIS A 318 -12.11 28.73 7.52
N VAL A 319 -12.36 27.42 7.58
CA VAL A 319 -12.26 26.50 6.43
C VAL A 319 -13.34 26.84 5.39
N VAL A 320 -14.58 27.03 5.83
CA VAL A 320 -15.74 27.24 4.94
C VAL A 320 -15.72 28.60 4.24
N LYS A 321 -15.05 29.61 4.83
CA LYS A 321 -14.89 30.93 4.21
C LYS A 321 -14.04 30.91 2.93
N ARG A 322 -13.23 29.87 2.70
CA ARG A 322 -12.27 29.79 1.58
C ARG A 322 -12.45 28.49 0.78
N PRO A 323 -13.58 28.27 0.08
CA PRO A 323 -13.89 27.00 -0.59
C PRO A 323 -12.83 26.62 -1.62
N ILE A 324 -12.34 27.58 -2.42
CA ILE A 324 -11.31 27.31 -3.44
C ILE A 324 -10.02 26.78 -2.80
N SER A 325 -9.53 27.41 -1.74
CA SER A 325 -8.29 26.96 -1.07
C SER A 325 -8.45 25.58 -0.43
N VAL A 326 -9.62 25.29 0.13
CA VAL A 326 -9.92 23.97 0.71
C VAL A 326 -9.98 22.90 -0.37
N SER A 327 -10.69 23.15 -1.47
CA SER A 327 -10.82 22.22 -2.58
C SER A 327 -9.48 21.95 -3.25
N VAL A 328 -8.62 22.97 -3.44
CA VAL A 328 -7.26 22.79 -3.97
C VAL A 328 -6.38 22.01 -3.00
N LEU A 329 -6.48 22.24 -1.69
CA LEU A 329 -5.69 21.46 -0.73
C LEU A 329 -6.12 19.99 -0.71
N LEU A 330 -7.42 19.72 -0.75
CA LEU A 330 -7.95 18.35 -0.84
C LEU A 330 -7.59 17.70 -2.18
N SER A 331 -7.60 18.47 -3.29
CA SER A 331 -7.20 17.94 -4.59
C SER A 331 -5.73 17.58 -4.61
N VAL A 332 -4.84 18.33 -3.95
CA VAL A 332 -3.42 17.97 -3.82
C VAL A 332 -3.24 16.61 -3.13
N ILE A 333 -4.01 16.35 -2.07
CA ILE A 333 -3.98 15.03 -1.41
C ILE A 333 -4.46 13.95 -2.40
N LEU A 334 -5.53 14.22 -3.14
CA LEU A 334 -6.05 13.31 -4.14
C LEU A 334 -5.09 13.11 -5.33
N ALA A 335 -4.33 14.13 -5.71
CA ALA A 335 -3.32 14.07 -6.75
C ALA A 335 -2.24 13.04 -6.40
N SER A 336 -1.84 12.95 -5.12
CA SER A 336 -0.87 11.94 -4.67
C SER A 336 -1.37 10.50 -4.77
N LEU A 337 -2.69 10.29 -4.80
CA LEU A 337 -3.35 8.99 -4.96
C LEU A 337 -3.58 8.64 -6.44
N LEU A 338 -3.99 9.62 -7.24
CA LEU A 338 -4.33 9.45 -8.66
C LEU A 338 -3.10 9.41 -9.57
N PHE A 339 -2.09 10.23 -9.30
CA PHE A 339 -0.88 10.31 -10.11
C PHE A 339 0.23 9.44 -9.51
N GLN A 340 0.05 8.14 -9.64
CA GLN A 340 1.11 7.18 -9.33
C GLN A 340 2.22 7.29 -10.40
N ASN A 341 3.49 7.18 -9.98
CA ASN A 341 4.65 7.20 -10.88
C ASN A 341 4.80 8.51 -11.68
N ALA A 342 4.27 9.63 -11.16
CA ALA A 342 4.41 10.93 -11.81
C ALA A 342 5.88 11.39 -11.87
N PRO A 343 6.31 12.06 -12.95
CA PRO A 343 7.61 12.70 -13.02
C PRO A 343 7.85 13.65 -11.84
N LEU A 344 9.10 13.76 -11.39
CA LEU A 344 9.51 14.61 -10.25
C LEU A 344 8.99 16.06 -10.39
N VAL A 345 9.10 16.62 -11.59
CA VAL A 345 8.62 17.96 -11.94
C VAL A 345 7.14 18.16 -11.59
N MET A 346 6.32 17.13 -11.80
CA MET A 346 4.89 17.19 -11.49
C MET A 346 4.68 17.20 -9.97
N THR A 347 5.50 16.48 -9.21
CA THR A 347 5.48 16.54 -7.75
C THR A 347 5.94 17.91 -7.23
N ASP A 348 6.88 18.56 -7.90
CA ASP A 348 7.35 19.90 -7.55
C ASP A 348 6.27 20.96 -7.84
N ILE A 349 5.62 20.88 -9.01
CA ILE A 349 4.46 21.72 -9.35
C ILE A 349 3.35 21.55 -8.30
N VAL A 350 3.02 20.32 -7.92
CA VAL A 350 2.00 20.05 -6.89
C VAL A 350 2.38 20.67 -5.54
N GLN A 351 3.66 20.59 -5.14
CA GLN A 351 4.16 21.23 -3.92
C GLN A 351 4.04 22.76 -3.97
N VAL A 352 4.40 23.38 -5.10
CA VAL A 352 4.25 24.83 -5.31
C VAL A 352 2.78 25.25 -5.29
N VAL A 353 1.90 24.52 -6.00
CA VAL A 353 0.46 24.80 -6.01
C VAL A 353 -0.14 24.69 -4.61
N ALA A 354 0.31 23.71 -3.82
CA ALA A 354 -0.13 23.49 -2.45
C ALA A 354 0.34 24.56 -1.45
N LEU A 355 1.33 25.40 -1.79
CA LEU A 355 1.65 26.59 -0.98
C LEU A 355 0.49 27.58 -0.93
N ILE A 356 -0.20 27.80 -2.05
CA ILE A 356 -1.26 28.79 -2.18
C ILE A 356 -2.36 28.59 -1.12
N PRO A 357 -2.96 27.39 -0.96
CA PRO A 357 -3.96 27.18 0.08
C PRO A 357 -3.39 27.26 1.49
N LEU A 358 -2.13 26.83 1.73
CA LEU A 358 -1.50 26.94 3.05
C LEU A 358 -1.29 28.39 3.47
N ILE A 359 -0.77 29.23 2.58
CA ILE A 359 -0.58 30.67 2.79
C ILE A 359 -1.92 31.37 3.08
N ARG A 360 -3.01 30.85 2.52
CA ARG A 360 -4.35 31.41 2.69
C ARG A 360 -5.06 30.94 3.97
N ILE A 361 -4.93 29.67 4.36
CA ILE A 361 -5.70 29.07 5.46
C ILE A 361 -4.98 29.21 6.81
N LEU A 362 -3.70 28.87 6.88
CA LEU A 362 -2.96 28.77 8.16
C LEU A 362 -2.88 30.07 8.96
N PRO A 363 -2.64 31.25 8.35
CA PRO A 363 -2.52 32.50 9.10
C PRO A 363 -3.77 32.86 9.89
N GLU A 364 -4.95 32.46 9.43
CA GLU A 364 -6.21 32.68 10.15
C GLU A 364 -6.27 31.87 11.46
N MET A 365 -5.65 30.70 11.47
CA MET A 365 -5.61 29.78 12.61
C MET A 365 -4.47 30.08 13.59
N MET A 366 -3.51 30.91 13.18
CA MET A 366 -2.33 31.24 13.98
C MET A 366 -2.52 32.55 14.76
N PRO A 367 -1.92 32.65 15.98
CA PRO A 367 -1.84 33.91 16.71
C PRO A 367 -1.21 35.01 15.86
N LYS A 368 -1.67 36.25 16.00
CA LYS A 368 -1.20 37.40 15.19
C LYS A 368 0.33 37.54 15.18
N SER A 369 0.99 37.24 16.29
CA SER A 369 2.45 37.28 16.44
C SER A 369 3.19 36.28 15.53
N SER A 370 2.58 35.13 15.19
CA SER A 370 3.21 34.06 14.40
C SER A 370 2.97 34.19 12.89
N ARG A 371 2.09 35.09 12.46
CA ARG A 371 1.72 35.26 11.05
C ARG A 371 2.87 35.79 10.18
N ARG A 372 3.60 36.81 10.67
CA ARG A 372 4.73 37.39 9.93
C ARG A 372 5.86 36.37 9.68
N PRO A 373 6.37 35.65 10.70
CA PRO A 373 7.33 34.57 10.48
C PRO A 373 6.84 33.53 9.47
N PHE A 374 5.56 33.13 9.56
CA PHE A 374 4.99 32.17 8.63
C PHE A 374 5.02 32.65 7.17
N TYR A 375 4.65 33.91 6.87
CA TYR A 375 4.74 34.43 5.50
C TYR A 375 6.17 34.51 4.99
N VAL A 376 7.11 34.92 5.85
CA VAL A 376 8.55 34.93 5.50
C VAL A 376 9.02 33.50 5.21
N PHE A 377 8.57 32.51 5.99
CA PHE A 377 8.93 31.10 5.78
C PHE A 377 8.43 30.60 4.44
N MET A 378 7.17 30.89 4.11
CA MET A 378 6.59 30.49 2.84
C MET A 378 7.28 31.16 1.66
N GLY A 379 7.72 32.42 1.80
CA GLY A 379 8.55 33.10 0.79
C GLY A 379 9.93 32.46 0.62
N LEU A 380 10.61 32.13 1.73
CA LEU A 380 11.91 31.43 1.69
C LEU A 380 11.79 30.02 1.10
N LEU A 381 10.67 29.33 1.36
CA LEU A 381 10.41 28.01 0.81
C LEU A 381 10.14 28.07 -0.70
N LEU A 382 9.38 29.07 -1.15
CA LEU A 382 9.16 29.31 -2.58
C LEU A 382 10.46 29.67 -3.30
N LEU A 383 11.32 30.47 -2.66
CA LEU A 383 12.68 30.70 -3.14
C LEU A 383 13.50 29.40 -3.15
N HIS A 384 13.38 28.54 -2.14
CA HIS A 384 14.10 27.27 -2.11
C HIS A 384 13.70 26.35 -3.27
N PHE A 385 12.42 26.27 -3.59
CA PHE A 385 11.92 25.48 -4.72
C PHE A 385 12.46 25.95 -6.07
N THR A 386 12.89 27.22 -6.21
CA THR A 386 13.55 27.63 -7.45
C THR A 386 14.92 26.99 -7.62
N SER A 387 15.54 26.47 -6.55
CA SER A 387 16.84 25.78 -6.62
C SER A 387 16.79 24.46 -7.39
N ASP A 388 15.60 23.84 -7.52
CA ASP A 388 15.43 22.59 -8.27
C ASP A 388 15.48 22.79 -9.79
N PHE A 389 15.26 24.01 -10.28
CA PHE A 389 15.39 24.35 -11.70
C PHE A 389 16.85 24.53 -12.14
N PHE A 390 17.79 24.59 -11.20
CA PHE A 390 19.19 24.79 -11.48
C PHE A 390 19.99 23.51 -11.24
N ARG A 391 21.05 23.30 -12.02
CA ARG A 391 21.96 22.15 -11.83
C ARG A 391 22.61 22.21 -10.45
N VAL A 392 22.70 21.06 -9.79
CA VAL A 392 23.38 20.90 -8.50
C VAL A 392 24.83 21.37 -8.61
N GLY A 393 25.27 22.19 -7.65
CA GLY A 393 26.62 22.77 -7.61
C GLY A 393 26.78 24.03 -8.46
N SER A 394 25.78 24.44 -9.25
CA SER A 394 25.84 25.70 -9.99
C SER A 394 25.90 26.90 -9.04
N PRO A 395 26.57 28.01 -9.42
CA PRO A 395 26.68 29.18 -8.55
C PRO A 395 25.31 29.75 -8.17
N VAL A 396 24.36 29.75 -9.12
CA VAL A 396 23.00 30.28 -8.91
C VAL A 396 22.22 29.42 -7.91
N GLU A 397 22.23 28.10 -8.08
CA GLU A 397 21.62 27.17 -7.13
C GLU A 397 22.19 27.40 -5.72
N ARG A 398 23.51 27.45 -5.58
CA ARG A 398 24.18 27.62 -4.30
C ARG A 398 23.80 28.94 -3.61
N MET A 399 23.65 30.04 -4.35
CA MET A 399 23.16 31.32 -3.82
C MET A 399 21.72 31.21 -3.33
N VAL A 400 20.84 30.56 -4.10
CA VAL A 400 19.44 30.35 -3.72
C VAL A 400 19.34 29.49 -2.46
N VAL A 401 20.07 28.37 -2.41
CA VAL A 401 20.13 27.48 -1.24
C VAL A 401 20.70 28.22 -0.03
N LEU A 402 21.80 28.95 -0.17
CA LEU A 402 22.41 29.71 0.93
C LEU A 402 21.46 30.78 1.48
N THR A 403 20.77 31.52 0.61
CA THR A 403 19.84 32.58 1.01
C THR A 403 18.62 32.01 1.73
N SER A 404 18.00 30.98 1.14
CA SER A 404 16.82 30.33 1.72
C SER A 404 17.11 29.64 3.06
N THR A 405 18.24 28.93 3.17
CA THR A 405 18.67 28.25 4.40
C THR A 405 19.03 29.22 5.51
N THR A 406 19.80 30.27 5.21
CA THR A 406 20.18 31.29 6.18
C THR A 406 18.94 32.02 6.71
N GLY A 407 18.02 32.40 5.81
CA GLY A 407 16.74 32.99 6.20
C GLY A 407 15.92 32.08 7.12
N ALA A 408 15.87 30.78 6.82
CA ALA A 408 15.15 29.81 7.65
C ALA A 408 15.81 29.60 9.02
N ALA A 409 17.15 29.54 9.07
CA ALA A 409 17.90 29.40 10.31
C ALA A 409 17.71 30.62 11.22
N LEU A 410 17.82 31.83 10.67
CA LEU A 410 17.57 33.08 11.40
C LEU A 410 16.14 33.14 11.95
N MET A 411 15.17 32.68 11.18
CA MET A 411 13.78 32.65 11.62
C MET A 411 13.54 31.67 12.76
N ILE A 412 14.09 30.45 12.67
CA ILE A 412 14.00 29.46 13.74
C ILE A 412 14.71 29.98 14.99
N GLY A 413 15.89 30.58 14.85
CA GLY A 413 16.63 31.22 15.93
C GLY A 413 15.83 32.35 16.59
N TYR A 414 15.23 33.24 15.80
CA TYR A 414 14.34 34.30 16.30
C TYR A 414 13.12 33.74 17.05
N PHE A 415 12.51 32.68 16.52
CA PHE A 415 11.36 32.02 17.15
C PHE A 415 11.72 31.37 18.49
N LEU A 416 12.92 30.77 18.59
CA LEU A 416 13.43 30.18 19.83
C LEU A 416 13.82 31.26 20.86
N TYR A 417 14.46 32.35 20.43
CA TYR A 417 14.89 33.45 21.30
C TYR A 417 13.72 34.26 21.88
N GLY A 418 12.72 34.58 21.07
CA GLY A 418 11.62 35.47 21.46
C GLY A 418 10.60 34.90 22.45
N ARG A 419 10.75 33.65 22.92
CA ARG A 419 9.74 32.97 23.77
C ARG A 419 10.23 32.47 25.12
N ASP A 420 11.47 32.77 25.49
CA ASP A 420 12.02 32.34 26.78
C ASP A 420 11.34 33.00 27.99
N SER A 421 10.59 34.11 27.80
CA SER A 421 9.93 34.85 28.90
C SER A 421 8.42 34.60 29.09
N LEU A 422 7.70 33.98 28.13
CA LEU A 422 6.22 33.90 28.19
C LEU A 422 5.63 32.48 28.33
N VAL A 423 6.43 31.41 28.22
CA VAL A 423 5.91 30.02 28.10
C VAL A 423 6.37 29.07 29.20
N ARG A 424 7.13 29.53 30.21
CA ARG A 424 7.62 28.65 31.29
C ARG A 424 6.52 28.13 32.24
N THR A 425 5.31 28.66 32.20
CA THR A 425 4.31 28.39 33.24
C THR A 425 3.39 27.19 32.96
N GLU A 426 3.24 26.72 31.72
CA GLU A 426 2.44 25.51 31.41
C GLU A 426 3.03 24.67 30.25
N MET A 427 4.21 24.07 30.44
CA MET A 427 4.81 23.20 29.43
C MET A 427 4.21 21.78 29.45
N ASN A 428 3.27 21.52 28.54
CA ASN A 428 2.88 20.17 28.13
C ASN A 428 4.08 19.45 27.46
N ASN A 429 4.27 18.14 27.70
CA ASN A 429 5.35 17.32 27.13
C ASN A 429 5.52 17.47 25.61
N TRP A 430 4.44 17.77 24.88
CA TRP A 430 4.46 18.03 23.44
C TRP A 430 5.37 19.20 23.05
N TRP A 431 5.38 20.27 23.83
CA TRP A 431 6.16 21.46 23.49
C TRP A 431 7.67 21.21 23.62
N ARG A 432 8.08 20.38 24.60
CA ARG A 432 9.49 19.95 24.73
C ARG A 432 9.99 19.23 23.48
N ILE A 433 9.15 18.36 22.91
CA ILE A 433 9.48 17.64 21.67
C ILE A 433 9.61 18.61 20.50
N VAL A 434 8.63 19.51 20.32
CA VAL A 434 8.68 20.52 19.25
C VAL A 434 9.92 21.41 19.38
N THR A 435 10.24 21.88 20.59
CA THR A 435 11.44 22.67 20.84
C THR A 435 12.71 21.86 20.55
N ALA A 436 12.80 20.59 20.94
CA ALA A 436 13.94 19.74 20.61
C ALA A 436 14.11 19.57 19.08
N LEU A 437 13.02 19.32 18.35
CA LEU A 437 13.03 19.23 16.89
C LEU A 437 13.48 20.55 16.22
N LEU A 438 13.06 21.70 16.75
CA LEU A 438 13.51 23.00 16.25
C LEU A 438 15.02 23.22 16.48
N HIS A 439 15.58 22.78 17.60
CA HIS A 439 17.03 22.84 17.83
C HIS A 439 17.80 21.92 16.89
N ILE A 440 17.34 20.68 16.70
CA ILE A 440 17.93 19.74 15.75
C ILE A 440 17.90 20.32 14.34
N GLY A 441 16.75 20.86 13.92
CA GLY A 441 16.59 21.53 12.63
C GLY A 441 17.52 22.74 12.47
N LEU A 442 17.67 23.55 13.51
CA LEU A 442 18.59 24.70 13.50
C LEU A 442 20.05 24.26 13.33
N ILE A 443 20.50 23.26 14.09
CA ILE A 443 21.86 22.71 13.98
C ILE A 443 22.08 22.19 12.56
N ALA A 444 21.13 21.44 12.01
CA ALA A 444 21.25 20.88 10.67
C ALA A 444 21.24 21.98 9.59
N LEU A 445 20.48 23.06 9.73
CA LEU A 445 20.58 24.23 8.83
C LEU A 445 21.94 24.93 8.93
N ILE A 446 22.52 25.05 10.13
CA ILE A 446 23.87 25.61 10.30
C ILE A 446 24.91 24.74 9.59
N VAL A 447 24.83 23.43 9.75
CA VAL A 447 25.69 22.48 9.01
C VAL A 447 25.51 22.62 7.50
N SER A 448 24.27 22.77 7.03
CA SER A 448 23.96 23.01 5.61
C SER A 448 24.62 24.29 5.08
N ILE A 449 24.58 25.38 5.85
CA ILE A 449 25.21 26.65 5.48
C ILE A 449 26.72 26.48 5.37
N VAL A 450 27.36 25.88 6.39
CA VAL A 450 28.81 25.65 6.40
C VAL A 450 29.23 24.74 5.23
N ALA A 451 28.49 23.66 4.98
CA ALA A 451 28.71 22.76 3.85
C ALA A 451 28.68 23.51 2.52
N ASN A 452 27.69 24.38 2.31
CA ASN A 452 27.58 25.18 1.09
C ASN A 452 28.78 26.11 0.87
N LEU A 453 29.21 26.79 1.94
CA LEU A 453 30.32 27.72 1.89
C LEU A 453 31.64 27.01 1.53
N VAL A 454 31.92 25.86 2.14
CA VAL A 454 33.16 25.10 1.91
C VAL A 454 33.20 24.48 0.51
N GLY A 455 32.05 24.06 -0.02
CA GLY A 455 31.93 23.42 -1.33
C GLY A 455 31.42 21.99 -1.30
N TYR A 456 30.64 21.63 -0.27
CA TYR A 456 29.82 20.43 -0.19
C TYR A 456 28.37 20.78 -0.57
N SER A 457 28.14 21.11 -1.84
CA SER A 457 26.85 21.59 -2.35
C SER A 457 25.76 20.51 -2.25
N SER A 458 26.08 19.26 -2.59
CA SER A 458 25.14 18.15 -2.51
C SER A 458 24.65 17.90 -1.08
N LEU A 459 25.57 17.92 -0.10
CA LEU A 459 25.21 17.80 1.32
C LEU A 459 24.37 18.97 1.80
N SER A 460 24.76 20.20 1.43
CA SER A 460 24.01 21.41 1.78
C SER A 460 22.57 21.32 1.28
N LYS A 461 22.38 21.03 -0.03
CA LYS A 461 21.07 20.89 -0.66
C LYS A 461 20.25 19.80 0.02
N MET A 462 20.83 18.61 0.21
CA MET A 462 20.13 17.50 0.85
C MET A 462 19.59 17.88 2.23
N LEU A 463 20.41 18.50 3.07
CA LEU A 463 20.03 18.85 4.43
C LEU A 463 18.97 19.97 4.44
N SER A 464 19.16 21.01 3.63
CA SER A 464 18.22 22.12 3.53
C SER A 464 16.86 21.69 2.99
N GLU A 465 16.87 20.92 1.91
CA GLU A 465 15.68 20.43 1.21
C GLU A 465 14.84 19.58 2.17
N ASN A 466 15.48 18.63 2.86
CA ASN A 466 14.78 17.75 3.80
C ASN A 466 14.22 18.50 5.01
N ILE A 467 14.92 19.47 5.58
CA ILE A 467 14.43 20.25 6.73
C ILE A 467 13.26 21.14 6.31
N LEU A 468 13.44 21.93 5.24
CA LEU A 468 12.43 22.87 4.77
C LEU A 468 11.15 22.15 4.34
N THR A 469 11.29 21.07 3.57
CA THR A 469 10.13 20.30 3.13
C THR A 469 9.46 19.49 4.25
N SER A 470 10.20 19.10 5.30
CA SER A 470 9.61 18.49 6.52
C SER A 470 8.73 19.49 7.26
N VAL A 471 9.16 20.74 7.42
CA VAL A 471 8.35 21.80 8.03
C VAL A 471 7.13 22.12 7.16
N TYR A 472 7.31 22.23 5.84
CA TYR A 472 6.23 22.45 4.88
C TYR A 472 5.18 21.33 4.92
N SER A 473 5.59 20.06 4.90
CA SER A 473 4.68 18.92 5.00
C SER A 473 3.96 18.87 6.35
N GLY A 474 4.63 19.27 7.44
CA GLY A 474 4.01 19.44 8.76
C GLY A 474 2.88 20.48 8.75
N PHE A 475 3.08 21.62 8.07
CA PHE A 475 2.00 22.59 7.83
C PHE A 475 0.86 22.03 6.98
N GLY A 476 1.19 21.25 5.94
CA GLY A 476 0.22 20.54 5.11
C GLY A 476 -0.67 19.60 5.91
N VAL A 477 -0.06 18.79 6.77
CA VAL A 477 -0.77 17.83 7.63
C VAL A 477 -1.61 18.54 8.68
N PHE A 478 -1.08 19.59 9.30
CA PHE A 478 -1.86 20.42 10.22
C PHE A 478 -3.10 20.99 9.53
N ALA A 479 -2.95 21.54 8.32
CA ALA A 479 -4.08 22.04 7.52
C ALA A 479 -5.09 20.93 7.21
N ALA A 480 -4.61 19.77 6.75
CA ALA A 480 -5.44 18.63 6.39
C ALA A 480 -6.24 18.11 7.58
N VAL A 481 -5.63 17.99 8.77
CA VAL A 481 -6.33 17.62 10.01
C VAL A 481 -7.50 18.57 10.25
N GLN A 482 -7.27 19.88 10.17
CA GLN A 482 -8.31 20.88 10.45
C GLN A 482 -9.48 20.82 9.45
N ILE A 483 -9.17 20.63 8.17
CA ILE A 483 -10.18 20.49 7.12
C ILE A 483 -10.98 19.19 7.31
N LEU A 484 -10.31 18.06 7.57
CA LEU A 484 -10.97 16.77 7.73
C LEU A 484 -11.79 16.71 9.02
N GLU A 485 -11.31 17.29 10.12
CA GLU A 485 -12.10 17.44 11.35
C GLU A 485 -13.35 18.27 11.11
N GLY A 486 -13.21 19.39 10.39
CA GLY A 486 -14.33 20.22 10.00
C GLY A 486 -15.33 19.47 9.13
N SER A 487 -14.87 18.83 8.06
CA SER A 487 -15.71 17.99 7.20
C SER A 487 -16.40 16.87 7.99
N TRP A 488 -15.70 16.22 8.93
CA TRP A 488 -16.28 15.19 9.79
C TRP A 488 -17.41 15.73 10.68
N SER A 489 -17.25 16.92 11.27
CA SER A 489 -18.34 17.57 12.01
C SER A 489 -19.53 17.96 11.13
N LEU A 490 -19.31 18.36 9.87
CA LEU A 490 -20.41 18.61 8.92
C LEU A 490 -21.14 17.33 8.53
N LEU A 491 -20.40 16.24 8.31
CA LEU A 491 -20.97 14.94 8.01
C LEU A 491 -21.85 14.45 9.16
N LEU A 492 -21.38 14.53 10.41
CA LEU A 492 -22.14 14.12 11.61
C LEU A 492 -23.35 15.01 11.88
N SER A 493 -23.34 16.28 11.44
CA SER A 493 -24.47 17.20 11.59
C SER A 493 -25.46 17.17 10.42
N SER A 494 -25.21 16.36 9.38
CA SER A 494 -26.06 16.22 8.20
C SER A 494 -27.40 15.53 8.49
N ILE A 495 -28.41 15.77 7.64
CA ILE A 495 -29.76 15.20 7.79
C ILE A 495 -29.72 13.66 7.73
N PHE A 496 -28.85 13.09 6.88
CA PHE A 496 -28.66 11.64 6.77
C PHE A 496 -28.00 11.05 8.02
N ALA A 497 -26.99 11.71 8.58
CA ALA A 497 -26.36 11.26 9.83
C ALA A 497 -27.31 11.37 11.04
N ARG A 498 -28.18 12.39 11.09
CA ARG A 498 -29.23 12.51 12.12
C ARG A 498 -30.33 11.44 12.03
N LYS A 499 -30.48 10.77 10.89
CA LYS A 499 -31.39 9.61 10.74
C LYS A 499 -30.84 8.36 11.44
N LEU A 500 -29.52 8.24 11.66
CA LEU A 500 -28.95 7.14 12.45
C LEU A 500 -29.08 7.44 13.95
N HIS A 501 -29.76 6.54 14.67
CA HIS A 501 -30.02 6.69 16.10
C HIS A 501 -28.74 6.76 16.96
N SER A 502 -27.70 6.00 16.59
CA SER A 502 -26.40 6.02 17.31
C SER A 502 -25.66 7.34 17.22
N VAL A 503 -25.73 8.01 16.06
CA VAL A 503 -25.09 9.31 15.84
C VAL A 503 -25.81 10.40 16.63
N ARG A 504 -27.13 10.27 16.80
CA ARG A 504 -27.94 11.19 17.60
C ARG A 504 -27.71 11.04 19.11
N LEU A 505 -27.53 9.81 19.61
CA LEU A 505 -27.37 9.54 21.05
C LEU A 505 -25.92 9.68 21.55
N HIS A 506 -24.92 9.36 20.72
CA HIS A 506 -23.49 9.34 21.10
C HIS A 506 -22.60 10.27 20.25
N ASN A 507 -23.15 11.39 19.76
CA ASN A 507 -22.46 12.33 18.85
C ASN A 507 -21.04 12.70 19.34
N ALA A 508 -20.87 12.98 20.64
CA ALA A 508 -19.58 13.33 21.23
C ALA A 508 -18.54 12.19 21.23
N VAL A 509 -18.96 10.91 21.21
CA VAL A 509 -18.05 9.76 21.14
C VAL A 509 -17.60 9.50 19.70
N PHE A 510 -18.54 9.57 18.73
CA PHE A 510 -18.23 9.45 17.31
C PHE A 510 -17.35 10.59 16.80
N TYR A 511 -17.61 11.82 17.26
CA TYR A 511 -16.77 12.96 16.97
C TYR A 511 -15.35 12.73 17.51
N ARG A 512 -15.20 12.43 18.81
CA ARG A 512 -13.88 12.20 19.43
C ARG A 512 -13.10 11.05 18.81
N ARG A 513 -13.76 9.93 18.49
CA ARG A 513 -13.11 8.77 17.85
C ARG A 513 -12.75 9.05 16.39
N GLY A 514 -13.65 9.65 15.61
CA GLY A 514 -13.35 9.99 14.22
C GLY A 514 -12.21 10.99 14.10
N VAL A 515 -12.23 12.05 14.90
CA VAL A 515 -11.12 13.01 14.99
C VAL A 515 -9.82 12.33 15.42
N PHE A 516 -9.87 11.43 16.41
CA PHE A 516 -8.70 10.67 16.82
C PHE A 516 -8.13 9.80 15.68
N LEU A 517 -8.98 9.07 14.95
CA LEU A 517 -8.55 8.24 13.82
C LEU A 517 -7.98 9.07 12.67
N ILE A 518 -8.62 10.20 12.34
CA ILE A 518 -8.12 11.15 11.33
C ILE A 518 -6.71 11.64 11.71
N ARG A 519 -6.53 12.09 12.96
CA ARG A 519 -5.22 12.54 13.46
C ARG A 519 -4.19 11.43 13.43
N LEU A 520 -4.56 10.23 13.92
CA LEU A 520 -3.67 9.07 13.94
C LEU A 520 -3.20 8.73 12.53
N PHE A 521 -4.14 8.54 11.59
CA PHE A 521 -3.83 8.23 10.20
C PHE A 521 -2.93 9.28 9.57
N LEU A 522 -3.26 10.57 9.70
CA LEU A 522 -2.45 11.63 9.09
C LEU A 522 -1.07 11.79 9.72
N ILE A 523 -0.92 11.54 11.03
CA ILE A 523 0.39 11.56 11.70
C ILE A 523 1.24 10.37 11.25
N LEU A 524 0.66 9.16 11.19
CA LEU A 524 1.37 7.96 10.72
C LEU A 524 1.81 8.14 9.27
N TRP A 525 0.90 8.62 8.42
CA TRP A 525 1.19 8.96 7.02
C TRP A 525 2.30 10.02 6.91
N TRP A 526 2.25 11.08 7.72
CA TRP A 526 3.30 12.10 7.71
C TRP A 526 4.66 11.55 8.14
N PHE A 527 4.68 10.72 9.19
CA PHE A 527 5.90 10.13 9.71
C PHE A 527 6.55 9.18 8.71
N ASP A 528 5.75 8.33 8.06
CA ASP A 528 6.21 7.48 6.94
C ASP A 528 6.81 8.34 5.82
N ARG A 529 6.11 9.40 5.38
CA ARG A 529 6.61 10.30 4.33
C ARG A 529 7.89 11.01 4.76
N LEU A 530 8.07 11.34 6.03
CA LEU A 530 9.27 11.96 6.58
C LEU A 530 10.45 10.97 6.57
N LEU A 531 10.25 9.75 7.08
CA LEU A 531 11.27 8.69 7.05
C LEU A 531 11.77 8.38 5.64
N ASN A 532 10.82 8.31 4.69
CA ASN A 532 11.12 8.09 3.28
C ASN A 532 11.95 9.24 2.67
N ARG A 533 11.70 10.50 3.06
CA ARG A 533 12.48 11.66 2.57
C ARG A 533 13.92 11.65 3.08
N PHE A 534 14.13 11.28 4.33
CA PHE A 534 15.47 11.16 4.91
C PHE A 534 16.22 9.92 4.43
N GLY A 535 15.60 9.03 3.65
CA GLY A 535 16.21 7.78 3.23
C GLY A 535 16.57 6.90 4.43
N VAL A 536 15.70 6.82 5.43
CA VAL A 536 15.88 5.92 6.60
C VAL A 536 14.88 4.77 6.55
N SER A 537 13.92 4.81 5.63
CA SER A 537 12.91 3.76 5.48
C SER A 537 13.54 2.40 5.14
N TYR A 538 14.52 2.34 4.24
CA TYR A 538 15.24 1.10 3.93
C TYR A 538 15.97 0.53 5.14
N VAL A 539 16.62 1.39 5.95
CA VAL A 539 17.30 0.95 7.19
C VAL A 539 16.30 0.33 8.15
N LEU A 540 15.11 0.91 8.30
CA LEU A 540 14.06 0.37 9.15
C LEU A 540 13.48 -0.93 8.61
N THR A 541 13.23 -1.04 7.31
CA THR A 541 12.70 -2.28 6.71
C THR A 541 13.74 -3.40 6.71
N ASP A 542 15.01 -3.09 6.47
CA ASP A 542 16.11 -4.06 6.55
C ASP A 542 16.35 -4.50 7.98
N TRP A 543 16.24 -3.59 8.96
CA TRP A 543 16.26 -3.96 10.38
C TRP A 543 15.07 -4.84 10.76
N ILE A 544 13.87 -4.55 10.27
CA ILE A 544 12.68 -5.38 10.53
C ILE A 544 12.82 -6.74 9.85
N ALA A 545 13.34 -6.80 8.62
CA ALA A 545 13.63 -8.04 7.91
C ALA A 545 14.71 -8.84 8.64
N PHE A 546 15.77 -8.20 9.14
CA PHE A 546 16.81 -8.82 9.95
C PHE A 546 16.25 -9.41 11.25
N VAL A 547 15.43 -8.65 11.96
CA VAL A 547 14.75 -9.08 13.20
C VAL A 547 13.78 -10.25 12.92
N ASN A 548 13.08 -10.23 11.78
CA ASN A 548 12.22 -11.32 11.33
C ASN A 548 13.01 -12.51 10.75
N SER A 549 14.28 -12.36 10.39
CA SER A 549 15.15 -13.46 9.95
C SER A 549 15.96 -14.07 11.11
N THR A 550 15.81 -13.55 12.32
CA THR A 550 16.52 -14.06 13.50
C THR A 550 15.79 -15.28 14.04
N GLU A 551 16.21 -16.46 13.59
CA GLU A 551 15.71 -17.75 14.06
C GLU A 551 16.31 -18.06 15.44
N PHE A 552 15.45 -18.33 16.42
CA PHE A 552 15.88 -18.91 17.70
C PHE A 552 15.63 -20.42 17.66
N ASP A 553 16.71 -21.18 17.56
CA ASP A 553 16.68 -22.64 17.65
C ASP A 553 16.48 -23.09 19.10
N PHE A 554 15.30 -23.64 19.40
CA PHE A 554 15.05 -24.42 20.61
C PHE A 554 14.68 -25.87 20.22
N GLY A 555 15.69 -26.70 19.94
CA GLY A 555 15.49 -28.11 19.62
C GLY A 555 14.76 -28.31 18.28
N ALA A 556 13.62 -28.99 18.27
CA ALA A 556 12.81 -29.23 17.06
C ALA A 556 11.85 -28.08 16.70
N LEU A 557 11.88 -26.97 17.44
CA LEU A 557 11.04 -25.80 17.23
C LEU A 557 11.90 -24.61 16.83
N THR A 558 11.84 -24.25 15.55
CA THR A 558 12.36 -22.99 15.02
C THR A 558 11.33 -21.90 15.31
N ILE A 559 11.60 -21.06 16.31
CA ILE A 559 10.71 -19.95 16.67
C ILE A 559 11.22 -18.69 15.98
N ASP A 560 10.49 -18.25 14.96
CA ASP A 560 10.71 -16.95 14.32
C ASP A 560 10.07 -15.84 15.17
N LEU A 561 10.87 -14.82 15.50
CA LEU A 561 10.43 -13.64 16.24
C LEU A 561 9.37 -12.83 15.45
N GLY A 562 9.44 -12.84 14.12
CA GLY A 562 8.46 -12.22 13.23
C GLY A 562 7.07 -12.85 13.35
N ASN A 563 6.99 -14.16 13.49
CA ASN A 563 5.75 -14.90 13.71
C ASN A 563 5.09 -14.57 15.06
N ILE A 564 5.90 -14.39 16.11
CA ILE A 564 5.41 -13.96 17.43
C ILE A 564 4.79 -12.56 17.34
N VAL A 565 5.47 -11.61 16.70
CA VAL A 565 4.95 -10.24 16.56
C VAL A 565 3.68 -10.24 15.72
N THR A 566 3.65 -10.98 14.61
CA THR A 566 2.48 -11.12 13.73
C THR A 566 1.28 -11.69 14.48
N PHE A 567 1.48 -12.68 15.36
CA PHE A 567 0.43 -13.21 16.23
C PHE A 567 -0.18 -12.13 17.13
N PHE A 568 0.66 -11.40 17.87
CA PHE A 568 0.17 -10.37 18.80
C PHE A 568 -0.50 -9.18 18.09
N VAL A 569 0.02 -8.77 16.94
CA VAL A 569 -0.58 -7.70 16.11
C VAL A 569 -1.93 -8.14 15.57
N THR A 570 -2.04 -9.34 15.02
CA THR A 570 -3.30 -9.89 14.48
C THR A 570 -4.34 -10.02 15.59
N MET A 571 -3.95 -10.51 16.76
CA MET A 571 -4.81 -10.61 17.94
C MET A 571 -5.29 -9.22 18.41
N TRP A 572 -4.41 -8.23 18.39
CA TRP A 572 -4.77 -6.85 18.75
C TRP A 572 -5.78 -6.23 17.75
N ILE A 573 -5.61 -6.48 16.45
CA ILE A 573 -6.55 -6.07 15.41
C ILE A 573 -7.91 -6.76 15.60
N ALA A 574 -7.94 -8.07 15.87
CA ALA A 574 -9.16 -8.81 16.15
C ALA A 574 -9.95 -8.24 17.33
N VAL A 575 -9.25 -7.86 18.40
CA VAL A 575 -9.86 -7.18 19.56
C VAL A 575 -10.46 -5.83 19.15
N LEU A 576 -9.78 -5.06 18.29
CA LEU A 576 -10.27 -3.78 17.80
C LEU A 576 -11.54 -3.94 16.93
N ILE A 577 -11.54 -4.91 16.02
CA ILE A 577 -12.70 -5.25 15.17
C ILE A 577 -13.87 -5.67 16.04
N SER A 578 -13.65 -6.58 17.00
CA SER A 578 -14.71 -7.01 17.93
C SER A 578 -15.34 -5.83 18.67
N ARG A 579 -14.51 -4.90 19.17
CA ARG A 579 -15.00 -3.68 19.84
C ARG A 579 -15.81 -2.78 18.92
N MET A 580 -15.43 -2.63 17.65
CA MET A 580 -16.18 -1.83 16.67
C MET A 580 -17.51 -2.48 16.33
N VAL A 581 -17.51 -3.77 15.98
CA VAL A 581 -18.72 -4.51 15.60
C VAL A 581 -19.73 -4.51 16.74
N ARG A 582 -19.29 -4.79 17.98
CA ARG A 582 -20.13 -4.71 19.17
C ARG A 582 -20.80 -3.34 19.33
N PHE A 583 -20.03 -2.28 19.12
CA PHE A 583 -20.53 -0.92 19.25
C PHE A 583 -21.61 -0.60 18.20
N PHE A 584 -21.45 -1.05 16.95
CA PHE A 584 -22.48 -0.87 15.92
C PHE A 584 -23.72 -1.74 16.17
N LEU A 585 -23.55 -3.02 16.55
CA LEU A 585 -24.69 -3.90 16.79
C LEU A 585 -25.55 -3.41 17.96
N GLN A 586 -24.92 -3.02 19.08
CA GLN A 586 -25.63 -2.55 20.27
C GLN A 586 -26.37 -1.23 20.07
N ASN A 587 -25.81 -0.31 19.28
CA ASN A 587 -26.37 1.03 19.16
C ASN A 587 -27.24 1.25 17.91
N ASP A 588 -26.97 0.55 16.79
CA ASP A 588 -27.68 0.77 15.51
C ASP A 588 -28.59 -0.37 15.07
N VAL A 589 -28.23 -1.63 15.36
CA VAL A 589 -28.94 -2.81 14.83
C VAL A 589 -29.93 -3.36 15.85
N TYR A 590 -29.48 -3.69 17.06
CA TYR A 590 -30.31 -4.30 18.09
C TYR A 590 -31.45 -3.43 18.63
N PRO A 591 -31.40 -2.09 18.62
CA PRO A 591 -32.57 -1.29 18.99
C PRO A 591 -33.67 -1.27 17.91
N ARG A 592 -33.35 -1.67 16.66
CA ARG A 592 -34.31 -1.73 15.55
C ARG A 592 -34.97 -3.10 15.42
N LEU A 593 -34.28 -4.13 15.88
CA LEU A 593 -34.83 -5.46 16.07
C LEU A 593 -35.53 -5.45 17.44
N SER A 594 -36.84 -5.69 17.50
CA SER A 594 -37.59 -5.74 18.76
C SER A 594 -37.20 -6.97 19.59
N LEU A 595 -35.97 -6.99 20.10
CA LEU A 595 -35.40 -8.08 20.88
C LEU A 595 -35.81 -7.90 22.35
N GLY A 596 -36.28 -8.99 22.98
CA GLY A 596 -36.64 -9.00 24.40
C GLY A 596 -35.48 -8.57 25.31
N ARG A 597 -35.79 -7.93 26.44
CA ARG A 597 -34.80 -7.47 27.43
C ARG A 597 -33.89 -8.64 27.83
N GLY A 598 -32.59 -8.55 27.54
CA GLY A 598 -31.56 -9.58 27.81
C GLY A 598 -30.99 -10.26 26.57
N MET A 599 -31.77 -10.41 25.49
CA MET A 599 -31.36 -11.11 24.27
C MET A 599 -30.34 -10.33 23.44
N SER A 600 -30.42 -9.00 23.45
CA SER A 600 -29.43 -8.11 22.82
C SER A 600 -28.04 -8.18 23.48
N SER A 601 -28.00 -8.40 24.80
CA SER A 601 -26.73 -8.56 25.54
C SER A 601 -26.09 -9.91 25.26
N ALA A 602 -26.90 -10.98 25.20
CA ALA A 602 -26.44 -12.33 24.86
C ALA A 602 -25.89 -12.40 23.42
N MET A 603 -26.63 -11.87 22.45
CA MET A 603 -26.20 -11.83 21.04
C MET A 603 -24.94 -10.98 20.84
N SER A 604 -24.81 -9.86 21.56
CA SER A 604 -23.60 -9.05 21.57
C SER A 604 -22.38 -9.81 22.12
N THR A 605 -22.59 -10.65 23.12
CA THR A 605 -21.52 -11.41 23.78
C THR A 605 -21.10 -12.60 22.93
N LEU A 606 -22.06 -13.29 22.30
CA LEU A 606 -21.80 -14.36 21.34
C LEU A 606 -20.99 -13.82 20.14
N THR A 607 -21.43 -12.71 19.54
CA THR A 607 -20.72 -12.06 18.42
C THR A 607 -19.29 -11.68 18.81
N ASN A 608 -19.09 -11.18 20.03
CA ASN A 608 -17.76 -10.83 20.54
C ASN A 608 -16.83 -12.06 20.62
N TYR A 609 -17.31 -13.16 21.21
CA TYR A 609 -16.50 -14.37 21.31
C TYR A 609 -16.27 -15.03 19.94
N SER A 610 -17.24 -14.97 19.02
CA SER A 610 -17.04 -15.45 17.64
C SER A 610 -15.96 -14.67 16.91
N ILE A 611 -15.97 -13.33 16.98
CA ILE A 611 -14.94 -12.49 16.33
C ILE A 611 -13.57 -12.71 16.96
N LEU A 612 -13.50 -12.83 18.28
CA LEU A 612 -12.24 -13.11 18.97
C LEU A 612 -11.71 -14.51 18.65
N ALA A 613 -12.58 -15.52 18.55
CA ALA A 613 -12.20 -16.88 18.18
C ALA A 613 -11.67 -16.94 16.75
N VAL A 614 -12.37 -16.32 15.79
CA VAL A 614 -11.89 -16.21 14.41
C VAL A 614 -10.56 -15.47 14.37
N GLY A 615 -10.46 -14.33 15.05
CA GLY A 615 -9.22 -13.56 15.11
C GLY A 615 -8.04 -14.30 15.74
N PHE A 616 -8.30 -15.14 16.75
CA PHE A 616 -7.30 -16.02 17.33
C PHE A 616 -6.85 -17.10 16.34
N LEU A 617 -7.78 -17.76 15.64
CA LEU A 617 -7.47 -18.75 14.61
C LEU A 617 -6.68 -18.13 13.45
N THR A 618 -7.05 -16.93 13.01
CA THR A 618 -6.30 -16.18 11.99
C THR A 618 -4.92 -15.78 12.49
N ALA A 619 -4.78 -15.30 13.73
CA ALA A 619 -3.49 -14.97 14.32
C ALA A 619 -2.58 -16.21 14.42
N PHE A 620 -3.15 -17.35 14.80
CA PHE A 620 -2.44 -18.62 14.90
C PHE A 620 -1.98 -19.13 13.54
N SER A 621 -2.84 -19.06 12.52
CA SER A 621 -2.50 -19.42 11.13
C SER A 621 -1.44 -18.48 10.53
N ALA A 622 -1.57 -17.18 10.75
CA ALA A 622 -0.64 -16.16 10.26
C ALA A 622 0.76 -16.26 10.90
N ALA A 623 0.85 -16.84 12.11
CA ALA A 623 2.11 -17.07 12.79
C ALA A 623 2.84 -18.34 12.30
N ALA A 624 2.35 -19.02 11.26
CA ALA A 624 2.98 -20.15 10.58
C ALA A 624 3.78 -21.07 11.51
N TRP A 625 3.17 -21.52 12.62
CA TRP A 625 3.80 -22.49 13.50
C TRP A 625 3.99 -23.74 12.66
N THR A 626 5.21 -23.95 12.18
CA THR A 626 5.57 -25.16 11.44
C THR A 626 5.55 -26.29 12.46
N LEU A 627 4.38 -26.86 12.69
CA LEU A 627 4.22 -28.09 13.45
C LEU A 627 4.70 -29.23 12.54
N ARG A 628 6.02 -29.32 12.36
CA ARG A 628 6.64 -30.54 11.81
C ARG A 628 6.74 -31.55 12.95
N ILE A 629 5.59 -31.94 13.50
CA ILE A 629 5.49 -32.97 14.52
C ILE A 629 4.92 -34.23 13.86
N LEU A 630 5.84 -35.15 13.61
CA LEU A 630 5.64 -36.61 13.51
C LEU A 630 4.83 -37.14 12.31
N LEU A 631 5.45 -37.16 11.13
CA LEU A 631 5.44 -38.34 10.27
C LEU A 631 6.79 -39.04 10.39
N PHE A 632 6.91 -39.81 11.47
CA PHE A 632 7.75 -41.00 11.56
C PHE A 632 6.91 -42.08 12.23
#